data_AF-A0A1D9P7D6-F1
#
_entry.id   AF-A0A1D9P7D6-F1
#
_cell.length_a   1.000
_cell.length_b   1.000
_cell.length_c   1.000
_cell.angle_alpha   90.00
_cell.angle_beta   90.00
_cell.angle_gamma   90.00
#
_symmetry.space_group_name_H-M   'P 1'
#
loop_
_entity.id
_entity.type
_entity.pdbx_description
1 polymer ?
#
loop_
_entity_poly.entity_id
_entity_poly.type
_entity_poly.pdbx_seq_one_letter_code
_entity_poly.pdbx_strand_id
1 'polypeptide(L)'
;MLETDPKQGYNELTIDISNIGLAAAKQVSWSWFVNFNGIKSVLESKKNPLIDCVLHENEVSISSKKLNIDWFYLVDDENFGNYFNFILPYSIENRKNTIRIPPSYLDLYWLYKAKEILEDDHFSDMEYPPLELHIKYTNMHGKEIEKTFLLYMTWSFMSNPLNQQTELAKFRIEIAESN
;
A
#
# COMPACT_ATOMS: atom_id res chain seq x y z
N MET A 1 -19.68 6.70 13.85
CA MET A 1 -18.43 5.98 13.58
C MET A 1 -18.80 4.67 12.95
N LEU A 2 -18.60 4.53 11.64
CA LEU A 2 -18.68 3.24 10.96
C LEU A 2 -17.24 2.81 10.76
N GLU A 3 -16.81 1.80 11.52
CA GLU A 3 -15.65 1.00 11.13
C GLU A 3 -15.96 0.44 9.75
N THR A 4 -15.26 0.89 8.73
CA THR A 4 -15.34 0.30 7.40
C THR A 4 -14.69 -1.07 7.50
N ASP A 5 -15.52 -2.11 7.59
CA ASP A 5 -15.06 -3.49 7.38
C ASP A 5 -14.15 -3.50 6.15
N PRO A 6 -12.91 -4.02 6.24
CA PRO A 6 -12.03 -4.10 5.09
C PRO A 6 -12.76 -4.86 3.99
N LYS A 7 -12.86 -4.27 2.79
CA LYS A 7 -13.63 -4.88 1.69
C LYS A 7 -13.20 -6.33 1.53
N GLN A 8 -14.15 -7.26 1.67
CA GLN A 8 -13.89 -8.68 1.49
C GLN A 8 -13.39 -8.91 0.06
N GLY A 9 -12.13 -9.34 -0.07
CA GLY A 9 -11.47 -9.54 -1.38
C GLY A 9 -10.04 -9.03 -1.42
N TYR A 10 -9.65 -8.09 -0.56
CA TYR A 10 -8.24 -7.77 -0.34
C TYR A 10 -7.66 -8.78 0.64
N ASN A 11 -7.15 -9.90 0.11
CA ASN A 11 -6.32 -10.79 0.91
C ASN A 11 -5.26 -9.95 1.63
N GLU A 12 -5.08 -10.19 2.93
CA GLU A 12 -4.17 -9.49 3.83
C GLU A 12 -2.74 -9.52 3.26
N LEU A 13 -2.43 -8.56 2.37
CA LEU A 13 -1.13 -8.47 1.74
C LEU A 13 -0.14 -8.07 2.82
N THR A 14 0.66 -9.05 3.18
CA THR A 14 1.64 -8.98 4.25
C THR A 14 3.01 -9.26 3.68
N ILE A 15 4.00 -8.52 4.17
CA ILE A 15 5.39 -8.78 3.85
C ILE A 15 6.03 -9.50 5.04
N ASP A 16 6.58 -10.67 4.76
CA ASP A 16 7.35 -11.43 5.73
C ASP A 16 8.75 -10.81 5.87
N ILE A 17 9.08 -10.40 7.09
CA ILE A 17 10.34 -9.70 7.42
C ILE A 17 11.55 -10.62 7.21
N SER A 18 11.36 -11.94 7.25
CA SER A 18 12.41 -12.91 6.93
C SER A 18 12.94 -12.78 5.50
N ASN A 19 12.12 -12.30 4.57
CA ASN A 19 12.50 -12.08 3.17
C ASN A 19 13.35 -10.81 2.95
N ILE A 20 13.50 -9.96 3.98
CA ILE A 20 14.24 -8.68 3.91
C ILE A 20 15.67 -8.80 4.47
N GLY A 21 16.12 -10.01 4.85
CA GLY A 21 17.50 -10.24 5.30
C GLY A 21 17.81 -9.75 6.73
N LEU A 22 16.81 -9.66 7.59
CA LEU A 22 16.89 -9.08 8.94
C LEU A 22 17.13 -10.12 10.07
N ALA A 23 17.64 -11.30 9.73
CA ALA A 23 17.75 -12.46 10.64
C ALA A 23 18.59 -12.25 11.93
N ALA A 24 19.31 -11.13 12.05
CA ALA A 24 20.21 -10.85 13.17
C ALA A 24 19.98 -9.46 13.83
N ALA A 25 18.84 -8.82 13.56
CA ALA A 25 18.49 -7.54 14.17
C ALA A 25 17.89 -7.74 15.56
N LYS A 26 18.20 -6.86 16.53
CA LYS A 26 17.64 -6.91 17.90
C LYS A 26 16.32 -6.14 18.03
N GLN A 27 16.26 -4.98 17.39
CA GLN A 27 15.10 -4.11 17.34
C GLN A 27 14.97 -3.62 15.91
N VAL A 28 13.81 -3.86 15.30
CA VAL A 28 13.50 -3.42 13.94
C VAL A 28 12.29 -2.50 14.05
N SER A 29 12.45 -1.22 13.75
CA SER A 29 11.32 -0.33 13.52
C SER A 29 11.05 -0.19 12.02
N TRP A 30 9.80 0.01 11.67
CA TRP A 30 9.37 0.20 10.31
C TRP A 30 8.27 1.25 10.25
N SER A 31 8.15 1.93 9.11
CA SER A 31 7.05 2.85 8.81
C SER A 31 6.71 2.82 7.33
N TRP A 32 5.44 3.04 7.03
CA TRP A 32 4.97 3.28 5.68
C TRP A 32 5.05 4.75 5.31
N PHE A 33 5.32 5.01 4.04
CA PHE A 33 5.10 6.30 3.43
C PHE A 33 4.34 6.15 2.11
N VAL A 34 3.16 6.77 2.05
CA VAL A 34 2.26 6.79 0.90
C VAL A 34 2.33 8.16 0.23
N ASN A 35 2.73 8.20 -1.04
CA ASN A 35 2.75 9.43 -1.84
C ASN A 35 1.35 9.79 -2.37
N PHE A 36 0.46 10.27 -1.49
CA PHE A 36 -0.91 10.67 -1.84
C PHE A 36 -0.96 11.76 -2.92
N ASN A 37 -0.01 12.69 -2.95
CA ASN A 37 0.08 13.73 -3.98
C ASN A 37 0.35 13.12 -5.37
N GLY A 38 1.28 12.17 -5.44
CA GLY A 38 1.54 11.40 -6.66
C GLY A 38 0.29 10.63 -7.10
N ILE A 39 -0.36 9.92 -6.18
CA ILE A 39 -1.57 9.14 -6.48
C ILE A 39 -2.69 10.05 -6.99
N LYS A 40 -2.92 11.19 -6.34
CA LYS A 40 -3.88 12.21 -6.80
C LYS A 40 -3.60 12.64 -8.24
N SER A 41 -2.35 12.95 -8.55
CA SER A 41 -1.94 13.41 -9.89
C SER A 41 -2.27 12.38 -10.97
N VAL A 42 -2.11 11.10 -10.65
CA VAL A 42 -2.42 9.98 -11.57
C VAL A 42 -3.93 9.75 -11.70
N LEU A 43 -4.68 9.83 -10.59
CA LEU A 43 -6.14 9.67 -10.60
C LEU A 43 -6.83 10.83 -11.33
N GLU A 44 -6.36 12.06 -11.15
CA GLU A 44 -6.94 13.29 -11.71
C GLU A 44 -6.26 13.77 -13.00
N SER A 45 -5.48 12.93 -13.68
CA SER A 45 -4.66 13.33 -14.85
C SER A 45 -5.44 13.95 -16.04
N LYS A 46 -6.78 13.94 -16.02
CA LYS A 46 -7.65 14.49 -17.06
C LYS A 46 -8.41 15.74 -16.61
N LYS A 47 -8.76 16.57 -17.59
CA LYS A 47 -9.53 17.82 -17.38
C LYS A 47 -10.91 17.61 -16.72
N ASN A 48 -11.54 16.46 -16.95
CA ASN A 48 -12.77 16.01 -16.28
C ASN A 48 -12.52 14.60 -15.75
N PRO A 49 -11.95 14.44 -14.56
CA PRO A 49 -11.57 13.13 -14.07
C PRO A 49 -12.82 12.33 -13.68
N LEU A 50 -12.78 11.01 -13.93
CA LEU A 50 -13.80 10.09 -13.43
C LEU A 50 -13.85 10.01 -11.90
N ILE A 51 -12.71 10.31 -11.26
CA ILE A 51 -12.46 10.18 -9.84
C ILE A 51 -11.99 11.54 -9.32
N ASP A 52 -12.72 12.08 -8.35
CA ASP A 52 -12.36 13.31 -7.66
C ASP A 52 -11.55 12.96 -6.40
N CYS A 53 -10.37 13.54 -6.23
CA CYS A 53 -9.45 13.29 -5.12
C CYS A 53 -9.08 14.60 -4.40
N VAL A 54 -9.64 14.78 -3.21
CA VAL A 54 -9.39 15.96 -2.39
C VAL A 54 -8.43 15.60 -1.27
N LEU A 55 -7.31 16.35 -1.20
CA LEU A 55 -6.30 16.25 -0.14
C LEU A 55 -6.39 17.49 0.72
N HIS A 56 -6.60 17.30 2.02
CA HIS A 56 -6.60 18.35 3.04
C HIS A 56 -5.70 17.92 4.18
N GLU A 57 -4.65 18.68 4.50
CA GLU A 57 -3.69 18.41 5.61
C GLU A 57 -3.44 16.92 5.91
N ASN A 58 -4.28 16.26 6.71
CA ASN A 58 -4.14 14.86 7.12
C ASN A 58 -5.27 13.93 6.63
N GLU A 59 -6.02 14.34 5.61
CA GLU A 59 -7.23 13.67 5.13
C GLU A 59 -7.22 13.53 3.61
N VAL A 60 -7.69 12.38 3.13
CA VAL A 60 -7.90 12.08 1.72
C VAL A 60 -9.35 11.68 1.52
N SER A 61 -10.06 12.45 0.70
CA SER A 61 -11.42 12.14 0.28
C SER A 61 -11.45 11.78 -1.19
N ILE A 62 -12.04 10.63 -1.51
CA ILE A 62 -12.14 10.10 -2.87
C ILE A 62 -13.60 9.87 -3.21
N SER A 63 -14.06 10.43 -4.32
CA SER A 63 -15.43 10.20 -4.78
C SER A 63 -15.50 9.92 -6.27
N SER A 64 -16.44 9.06 -6.66
CA SER A 64 -16.78 8.85 -8.07
C SER A 64 -18.23 8.42 -8.20
N LYS A 65 -19.01 9.21 -8.93
CA LYS A 65 -20.43 8.93 -9.18
C LYS A 65 -20.63 7.68 -10.05
N LYS A 66 -19.74 7.45 -11.03
CA LYS A 66 -19.86 6.31 -11.95
C LYS A 66 -19.58 4.98 -11.24
N LEU A 67 -18.63 4.99 -10.30
CA LEU A 67 -18.27 3.83 -9.49
C LEU A 67 -19.11 3.70 -8.21
N ASN A 68 -19.94 4.69 -7.90
CA ASN A 68 -20.72 4.78 -6.66
C ASN A 68 -19.84 4.62 -5.41
N ILE A 69 -18.75 5.39 -5.36
CA ILE A 69 -17.82 5.41 -4.23
C ILE A 69 -17.79 6.79 -3.58
N ASP A 70 -17.65 6.76 -2.26
CA ASP A 70 -17.36 7.91 -1.40
C ASP A 70 -16.51 7.38 -0.25
N TRP A 71 -15.19 7.56 -0.36
CA TRP A 71 -14.20 7.00 0.57
C TRP A 71 -13.44 8.12 1.26
N PHE A 72 -13.05 7.84 2.50
CA PHE A 72 -12.35 8.77 3.36
C PHE A 72 -11.23 8.04 4.09
N TYR A 73 -10.03 8.61 4.07
CA TYR A 73 -8.83 8.08 4.71
C TYR A 73 -8.11 9.17 5.50
N LEU A 74 -7.52 8.80 6.64
CA LEU A 74 -6.62 9.65 7.41
C LEU A 74 -5.17 9.35 7.00
N VAL A 75 -4.43 10.36 6.55
CA VAL A 75 -3.06 10.23 6.05
C VAL A 75 -2.11 9.70 7.13
N ASP A 76 -2.28 10.16 8.38
CA ASP A 76 -1.42 9.76 9.50
C ASP A 76 -1.60 8.27 9.85
N ASP A 77 -2.83 7.76 9.76
CA ASP A 77 -3.13 6.34 10.00
C ASP A 77 -2.54 5.44 8.93
N GLU A 78 -2.33 5.95 7.71
CA GLU A 78 -1.77 5.22 6.57
C GLU A 78 -0.23 5.33 6.52
N ASN A 79 0.34 6.42 7.04
CA ASN A 79 1.78 6.62 7.26
C ASN A 79 2.21 6.18 8.67
N PHE A 80 1.73 5.02 9.08
CA PHE A 80 2.00 4.47 10.40
C PHE A 80 3.27 3.64 10.44
N GLY A 81 3.81 3.47 11.63
CA GLY A 81 4.96 2.62 11.89
C GLY A 81 4.83 1.84 13.17
N ASN A 82 5.59 0.76 13.27
CA ASN A 82 5.66 -0.06 14.47
C ASN A 82 7.07 -0.63 14.63
N TYR A 83 7.28 -1.44 15.66
CA TYR A 83 8.55 -2.11 15.90
C TYR A 83 8.36 -3.58 16.27
N PHE A 84 9.38 -4.36 15.96
CA PHE A 84 9.54 -5.74 16.40
C PHE A 84 10.78 -5.83 17.30
N ASN A 85 10.63 -6.51 18.42
CA ASN A 85 11.74 -6.87 19.29
C ASN A 85 12.09 -8.34 19.06
N PHE A 86 13.33 -8.61 18.65
CA PHE A 86 13.85 -9.96 18.52
C PHE A 86 14.67 -10.31 19.76
N ILE A 87 14.15 -11.23 20.58
CA ILE A 87 14.85 -11.80 21.74
C ILE A 87 15.38 -13.18 21.31
N LEU A 88 16.70 -13.36 21.28
CA LEU A 88 17.36 -14.65 20.97
C LEU A 88 17.92 -15.31 22.26
N PRO A 89 18.06 -16.66 22.34
CA PRO A 89 17.83 -17.67 21.29
C PRO A 89 16.97 -18.90 21.70
N TYR A 90 16.01 -19.33 20.86
CA TYR A 90 15.55 -20.74 20.61
C TYR A 90 14.06 -20.86 20.21
N SER A 91 13.17 -19.92 20.54
CA SER A 91 11.74 -20.04 20.18
C SER A 91 11.37 -19.41 18.83
N ILE A 92 12.36 -19.12 17.99
CA ILE A 92 12.23 -18.33 16.75
C ILE A 92 11.61 -19.10 15.60
N GLU A 93 11.49 -20.43 15.67
CA GLU A 93 11.08 -21.20 14.49
C GLU A 93 9.65 -20.94 13.97
N ASN A 94 8.76 -20.23 14.69
CA ASN A 94 7.34 -20.14 14.27
C ASN A 94 6.65 -18.77 14.32
N ARG A 95 7.31 -17.65 14.65
CA ARG A 95 6.67 -16.33 14.57
C ARG A 95 6.98 -15.65 13.24
N LYS A 96 6.07 -15.79 12.27
CA LYS A 96 6.05 -14.94 11.07
C LYS A 96 5.71 -13.51 11.51
N ASN A 97 6.71 -12.64 11.56
CA ASN A 97 6.47 -11.22 11.74
C ASN A 97 6.12 -10.64 10.37
N THR A 98 4.88 -10.18 10.24
CA THR A 98 4.34 -9.66 8.99
C THR A 98 4.05 -8.17 9.11
N ILE A 99 4.41 -7.40 8.10
CA ILE A 99 4.00 -5.99 7.95
C ILE A 99 2.83 -5.95 6.99
N ARG A 100 1.68 -5.43 7.45
CA ARG A 100 0.47 -5.30 6.63
C ARG A 100 0.57 -4.05 5.76
N ILE A 101 0.25 -4.18 4.47
CA ILE A 101 0.14 -3.04 3.55
C ILE A 101 -1.07 -2.17 3.93
N PRO A 102 -0.94 -0.82 3.90
CA PRO A 102 -2.04 0.06 4.21
C PRO A 102 -3.23 -0.17 3.25
N PRO A 103 -4.46 -0.40 3.75
CA PRO A 103 -5.61 -0.70 2.89
C PRO A 103 -5.94 0.40 1.89
N SER A 104 -5.74 1.67 2.24
CA SER A 104 -5.99 2.80 1.34
C SER A 104 -5.14 2.70 0.06
N TYR A 105 -3.89 2.28 0.19
CA TYR A 105 -2.99 2.12 -0.95
C TYR A 105 -3.52 1.08 -1.94
N LEU A 106 -4.05 -0.04 -1.44
CA LEU A 106 -4.66 -1.09 -2.27
C LEU A 106 -5.94 -0.60 -2.95
N ASP A 107 -6.80 0.10 -2.21
CA ASP A 107 -8.04 0.69 -2.71
C ASP A 107 -7.78 1.73 -3.82
N LEU A 108 -6.83 2.63 -3.59
CA LEU A 108 -6.46 3.67 -4.55
C LEU A 108 -5.81 3.09 -5.80
N TYR A 109 -5.06 2.00 -5.65
CA TYR A 109 -4.50 1.27 -6.78
C TYR A 109 -5.58 0.55 -7.60
N TRP A 110 -6.60 -0.01 -6.94
CA TRP A 110 -7.79 -0.53 -7.61
C TRP A 110 -8.49 0.55 -8.43
N LEU A 111 -8.65 1.75 -7.87
CA LEU A 111 -9.26 2.88 -8.58
C LEU A 111 -8.46 3.33 -9.80
N TYR A 112 -7.14 3.39 -9.67
CA TYR A 112 -6.25 3.72 -10.78
C TYR A 112 -6.48 2.78 -11.97
N LYS A 113 -6.62 1.47 -11.73
CA LYS A 113 -6.92 0.52 -12.80
C LYS A 113 -8.37 0.51 -13.26
N ALA A 114 -9.32 0.76 -12.36
CA ALA A 114 -10.73 0.91 -12.73
C ALA A 114 -10.89 2.05 -13.75
N LYS A 115 -10.12 3.14 -13.57
CA LYS A 115 -10.06 4.25 -14.53
C LYS A 115 -9.55 3.80 -15.91
N GLU A 116 -8.45 3.04 -15.98
CA GLU A 116 -7.92 2.51 -17.26
C GLU A 116 -8.98 1.70 -18.02
N ILE A 117 -9.74 0.84 -17.32
CA ILE A 117 -10.79 0.01 -17.93
C ILE A 117 -12.00 0.85 -18.38
N LEU A 118 -12.42 1.83 -17.57
CA LEU A 118 -13.69 2.54 -17.76
C LEU A 118 -13.62 3.75 -18.67
N GLU A 119 -12.44 4.30 -18.89
CA GLU A 119 -12.21 5.46 -19.75
C GLU A 119 -11.67 5.08 -21.14
N ASP A 120 -11.50 3.78 -21.42
CA ASP A 120 -10.88 3.25 -22.65
C ASP A 120 -9.52 3.92 -22.93
N ASP A 121 -8.85 4.32 -21.86
CA ASP A 121 -7.61 5.08 -21.89
C ASP A 121 -6.47 4.08 -21.78
N HIS A 122 -6.02 3.59 -22.93
CA HIS A 122 -5.00 2.55 -22.99
C HIS A 122 -3.66 2.97 -22.37
N PHE A 123 -3.41 4.28 -22.14
CA PHE A 123 -2.14 4.76 -21.62
C PHE A 123 -2.31 6.04 -20.79
N SER A 124 -2.52 5.88 -19.49
CA SER A 124 -2.00 6.86 -18.54
C SER A 124 -0.47 6.78 -18.62
N ASP A 125 0.20 7.73 -19.29
CA ASP A 125 1.67 7.82 -19.32
C ASP A 125 2.30 7.95 -17.91
N MET A 126 1.47 8.20 -16.89
CA MET A 126 1.90 8.23 -15.50
C MET A 126 1.79 6.86 -14.85
N GLU A 127 2.92 6.39 -14.34
CA GLU A 127 3.01 5.21 -13.48
C GLU A 127 2.41 5.49 -12.09
N TYR A 128 1.77 4.49 -11.51
CA TYR A 128 1.28 4.58 -10.14
C TYR A 128 2.46 4.62 -9.14
N PRO A 129 2.49 5.58 -8.19
CA PRO A 129 3.61 5.70 -7.26
C PRO A 129 3.85 4.43 -6.43
N PRO A 130 5.11 4.03 -6.19
CA PRO A 130 5.41 2.92 -5.30
C PRO A 130 5.05 3.28 -3.85
N LEU A 131 4.75 2.25 -3.07
CA LEU A 131 4.64 2.36 -1.61
C LEU A 131 6.04 2.24 -1.00
N GLU A 132 6.40 3.15 -0.10
CA GLU A 132 7.71 3.12 0.54
C GLU A 132 7.63 2.49 1.93
N LEU A 133 8.47 1.47 2.15
CA LEU A 133 8.70 0.86 3.47
C LEU A 133 10.05 1.33 3.99
N HIS A 134 10.05 2.14 5.03
CA HIS A 134 11.27 2.54 5.72
C HIS A 134 11.52 1.58 6.88
N ILE A 135 12.72 1.04 6.98
CA ILE A 135 13.11 0.09 8.04
C ILE A 135 14.38 0.60 8.72
N LYS A 136 14.37 0.64 10.06
CA LYS A 136 15.54 0.95 10.88
C LYS A 136 15.83 -0.21 11.83
N TYR A 137 17.09 -0.61 11.94
CA TYR A 137 17.49 -1.67 12.83
C TYR A 137 18.94 -1.58 13.29
N THR A 138 19.23 -2.16 14.45
CA THR A 138 20.61 -2.30 14.95
C THR A 138 21.14 -3.70 14.63
N ASN A 139 22.29 -3.78 13.97
CA ASN A 139 22.93 -5.05 13.66
C ASN A 139 23.67 -5.66 14.88
N MET A 140 24.24 -6.86 14.71
CA MET A 140 24.98 -7.57 15.77
C MET A 140 26.20 -6.81 16.30
N HIS A 141 26.75 -5.87 15.52
CA HIS A 141 27.88 -5.03 15.89
C HIS A 141 27.45 -3.72 16.56
N GLY A 142 26.15 -3.53 16.85
CA GLY A 142 25.62 -2.32 17.46
C GLY A 142 25.49 -1.14 16.51
N LYS A 143 25.68 -1.34 15.19
CA LYS A 143 25.52 -0.28 14.19
C LYS A 143 24.07 -0.16 13.76
N GLU A 144 23.55 1.07 13.78
CA GLU A 144 22.25 1.41 13.20
C GLU A 144 22.33 1.40 11.67
N ILE A 145 21.33 0.77 11.07
CA ILE A 145 21.15 0.65 9.62
C ILE A 145 19.72 1.11 9.31
N GLU A 146 19.60 1.95 8.29
CA GLU A 146 18.33 2.36 7.71
C GLU A 146 18.29 1.88 6.27
N LYS A 147 17.14 1.35 5.87
CA LYS A 147 16.87 0.87 4.51
C LYS A 147 15.50 1.34 4.07
N THR A 148 15.37 1.69 2.79
CA THR A 148 14.10 2.01 2.16
C THR A 148 13.80 0.97 1.09
N PHE A 149 12.63 0.37 1.15
CA PHE A 149 12.12 -0.53 0.12
C PHE A 149 10.98 0.13 -0.64
N LEU A 150 11.04 0.05 -1.95
CA LEU A 150 9.99 0.49 -2.86
C LEU A 150 9.17 -0.71 -3.28
N LEU A 151 7.87 -0.64 -3.04
CA LEU A 151 6.92 -1.69 -3.37
C LEU A 151 6.12 -1.24 -4.59
N TYR A 152 6.36 -1.94 -5.70
CA TYR A 152 5.64 -1.75 -6.95
C TYR A 152 4.53 -2.77 -7.03
N MET A 153 3.31 -2.28 -7.20
CA MET A 153 2.17 -3.15 -7.42
C MET A 153 2.09 -3.52 -8.90
N THR A 154 1.81 -4.80 -9.16
CA THR A 154 1.52 -5.35 -10.48
C THR A 154 0.22 -6.15 -10.41
N TRP A 155 -0.56 -6.17 -11.48
CA TRP A 155 -1.82 -6.92 -11.51
C TRP A 155 -1.62 -8.28 -12.16
N SER A 156 -2.28 -9.28 -11.60
CA SER A 156 -2.53 -10.55 -12.27
C SER A 156 -3.92 -10.60 -12.90
N PHE A 157 -4.92 -9.97 -12.28
CA PHE A 157 -6.32 -9.99 -12.75
C PHE A 157 -7.14 -8.83 -12.14
N MET A 158 -8.04 -8.22 -12.93
CA MET A 158 -9.06 -7.26 -12.48
C MET A 158 -10.45 -7.69 -12.97
N SER A 159 -11.42 -7.72 -12.06
CA SER A 159 -12.83 -7.82 -12.44
C SER A 159 -13.35 -6.49 -13.01
N ASN A 160 -14.36 -6.53 -13.88
CA ASN A 160 -15.01 -5.30 -14.33
C ASN A 160 -15.59 -4.56 -13.11
N PRO A 161 -15.19 -3.30 -12.85
CA PRO A 161 -15.56 -2.57 -11.63
C PRO A 161 -17.07 -2.24 -11.55
N LEU A 162 -17.83 -2.43 -12.64
CA LEU A 162 -19.29 -2.24 -12.66
C LEU A 162 -20.07 -3.53 -12.39
N ASN A 163 -19.40 -4.69 -12.37
CA ASN A 163 -20.03 -5.97 -12.11
C ASN A 163 -19.85 -6.34 -10.63
N GLN A 164 -20.92 -6.82 -9.99
CA GLN A 164 -20.80 -7.38 -8.65
C GLN A 164 -20.08 -8.72 -8.71
N GLN A 165 -18.80 -8.74 -8.29
CA GLN A 165 -18.00 -9.95 -8.13
C GLN A 165 -17.41 -10.01 -6.72
N THR A 166 -17.23 -11.22 -6.20
CA THR A 166 -16.64 -11.46 -4.87
C THR A 166 -15.13 -11.24 -4.84
N GLU A 167 -14.45 -11.35 -5.98
CA GLU A 167 -13.01 -11.10 -6.09
C GLU A 167 -12.79 -9.94 -7.06
N LEU A 168 -12.41 -8.77 -6.51
CA LEU A 168 -12.32 -7.54 -7.27
C LEU A 168 -11.02 -7.44 -8.08
N ALA A 169 -9.94 -8.01 -7.53
CA ALA A 169 -8.58 -7.90 -8.05
C ALA A 169 -7.63 -8.93 -7.43
N LYS A 170 -6.63 -9.36 -8.21
CA LYS A 170 -5.47 -10.10 -7.71
C LYS A 170 -4.19 -9.35 -8.01
N PHE A 171 -3.46 -9.03 -6.96
CA PHE A 171 -2.23 -8.25 -7.02
C PHE A 171 -0.99 -9.11 -6.79
N ARG A 172 0.12 -8.67 -7.36
CA ARG A 172 1.47 -9.12 -7.04
C ARG A 172 2.30 -7.89 -6.67
N ILE A 173 3.17 -8.04 -5.68
CA ILE A 173 4.09 -6.97 -5.26
C ILE A 173 5.49 -7.34 -5.73
N GLU A 174 6.16 -6.38 -6.35
CA GLU A 174 7.59 -6.41 -6.62
C GLU A 174 8.27 -5.46 -5.64
N ILE A 175 9.33 -5.93 -4.99
CA ILE A 175 10.04 -5.17 -3.94
C ILE A 175 11.44 -4.87 -4.46
N ALA A 176 11.81 -3.59 -4.46
CA ALA A 176 13.16 -3.12 -4.78
C ALA A 176 13.74 -2.37 -3.57
N GLU A 177 15.03 -2.56 -3.29
CA GLU A 177 15.74 -1.74 -2.31
C GLU A 177 16.18 -0.43 -2.98
N SER A 178 15.84 0.71 -2.36
CA SER A 178 16.33 2.01 -2.80
C SER A 178 17.70 2.25 -2.18
N ASN A 179 18.70 2.53 -3.02
CA ASN A 179 20.06 2.92 -2.59
C ASN A 179 20.10 4.34 -2.06
#